data_AF-A0A2E8TKI8-F1
#
_entry.id   AF-A0A2E8TKI8-F1
#
_cell.length_a   1.000
_cell.length_b   1.000
_cell.length_c   1.000
_cell.angle_alpha   90.00
_cell.angle_beta   90.00
_cell.angle_gamma   90.00
#
_symmetry.space_group_name_H-M   'P 1'
#
loop_
_entity.id
_entity.type
_entity.pdbx_description
1 polymer ?
#
loop_
_entity_poly.entity_id
_entity_poly.type
_entity_poly.pdbx_seq_one_letter_code
_entity_poly.pdbx_strand_id
1 'polypeptide(L)'
;MKIVYFLLIIFLLIIIGSNVFSKTEKAKNYELIDIHKTIEIRKYKKLIYASYTPDNKEDRNNSFQTVANFIFGNNSSGEKISMTSPVIIKTHNNYEMGFIMPEEYNMKNIPIPNNKKIKIYEEPTSIKATISYSGYTNKKVEEKKIRELKEELEKQKIKFENDFEILVYNSPYKIFNRKNEISVSVKINEKEMNNKIYLGGGCFWCVEAVFENVIGIKNVRSGFSGGKIKNPSYKEVVRGLTNHAEVCEIIYDKTIISLENILEIFFLTHDPTTLNRQGNDIGKHYRSIVFYSTNEENQIISDYIDKINVELFENKIVTEIVKFDAFYEAEGYHQNYYSLNSSVPYCKSVILPKLNKARKELNRFYKK
;
A
#
# COMPACT_ATOMS: atom_id res chain seq x y z
N MET A 1 46.84 -0.19 31.74
CA MET A 1 45.82 0.24 32.73
C MET A 1 44.79 1.25 32.21
N LYS A 2 45.10 2.16 31.27
CA LYS A 2 44.12 3.15 30.75
C LYS A 2 43.06 2.61 29.77
N ILE A 3 43.32 1.50 29.08
CA ILE A 3 42.38 0.88 28.11
C ILE A 3 41.24 0.14 28.82
N VAL A 4 41.50 -0.45 30.00
CA VAL A 4 40.49 -1.20 30.77
C VAL A 4 39.50 -0.25 31.45
N TYR A 5 39.93 0.94 31.86
CA TYR A 5 39.03 1.99 32.39
C TYR A 5 38.12 2.61 31.32
N PHE A 6 38.59 2.70 30.06
CA PHE A 6 37.79 3.19 28.94
C PHE A 6 36.68 2.21 28.56
N LEU A 7 36.96 0.90 28.63
CA LEU A 7 35.94 -0.15 28.46
C LEU A 7 34.93 -0.20 29.61
N LEU A 8 35.33 0.11 30.85
CA LEU A 8 34.42 0.14 32.00
C LEU A 8 33.42 1.32 31.96
N ILE A 9 33.83 2.49 31.47
CA ILE A 9 32.94 3.66 31.32
C ILE A 9 31.92 3.44 30.18
N ILE A 10 32.32 2.73 29.11
CA ILE A 10 31.42 2.31 28.03
C ILE A 10 30.44 1.23 28.51
N PHE A 11 30.87 0.31 29.38
CA PHE A 11 30.00 -0.71 29.97
C PHE A 11 28.97 -0.11 30.95
N LEU A 12 29.31 0.98 31.65
CA LEU A 12 28.37 1.66 32.56
C LEU A 12 27.26 2.41 31.82
N LEU A 13 27.52 2.94 30.61
CA LEU A 13 26.50 3.55 29.75
C LEU A 13 25.58 2.52 29.07
N ILE A 14 26.05 1.27 28.90
CA ILE A 14 25.24 0.16 28.39
C ILE A 14 24.20 -0.29 29.43
N ILE A 15 24.50 -0.22 30.74
CA ILE A 15 23.55 -0.63 31.78
C ILE A 15 22.50 0.46 32.06
N ILE A 16 22.84 1.74 31.93
CA ILE A 16 21.87 2.84 32.12
C ILE A 16 21.02 3.08 30.85
N GLY A 17 21.53 2.73 29.67
CA GLY A 17 20.81 2.88 28.39
C GLY A 17 19.93 1.70 27.97
N SER A 18 20.21 0.48 28.46
CA SER A 18 19.47 -0.72 28.02
C SER A 18 18.07 -0.88 28.63
N ASN A 19 17.82 -0.28 29.80
CA ASN A 19 16.50 -0.38 30.45
C ASN A 19 15.57 0.81 30.18
N VAL A 20 16.03 1.91 29.55
CA VAL A 20 15.22 3.14 29.44
C VAL A 20 14.67 3.42 28.04
N PHE A 21 15.19 2.84 26.94
CA PHE A 21 14.64 3.15 25.61
C PHE A 21 14.70 1.99 24.61
N SER A 22 13.79 1.03 24.77
CA SER A 22 13.47 0.00 23.77
C SER A 22 12.10 0.19 23.13
N LYS A 23 11.63 1.44 23.00
CA LYS A 23 10.46 1.78 22.19
C LYS A 23 10.86 2.79 21.12
N THR A 24 11.46 2.32 20.04
CA THR A 24 11.37 3.04 18.76
C THR A 24 9.94 2.87 18.29
N GLU A 25 9.14 3.92 18.37
CA GLU A 25 7.76 3.85 17.92
C GLU A 25 7.75 3.71 16.39
N LYS A 26 7.23 2.58 15.89
CA LYS A 26 6.98 2.36 14.46
C LYS A 26 5.65 3.03 14.09
N ALA A 27 5.56 4.34 14.23
CA ALA A 27 4.38 5.06 13.76
C ALA A 27 4.36 5.03 12.22
N LYS A 28 3.31 4.44 11.63
CA LYS A 28 3.12 4.46 10.18
C LYS A 28 2.55 5.82 9.80
N ASN A 29 3.43 6.77 9.47
CA ASN A 29 3.10 8.16 9.17
C ASN A 29 2.40 8.40 7.81
N TYR A 30 1.96 7.33 7.15
CA TYR A 30 1.37 7.39 5.83
C TYR A 30 0.30 6.34 5.60
N GLU A 31 -0.64 6.69 4.73
CA GLU A 31 -1.57 5.78 4.06
C GLU A 31 -0.92 5.27 2.78
N LEU A 32 -1.02 3.96 2.51
CA LEU A 32 -0.58 3.40 1.25
C LEU A 32 -1.69 3.65 0.23
N ILE A 33 -1.35 4.39 -0.82
CA ILE A 33 -2.30 4.78 -1.85
C ILE A 33 -2.30 3.78 -3.01
N ASP A 34 -1.12 3.42 -3.55
CA ASP A 34 -0.99 2.45 -4.66
C ASP A 34 0.35 1.71 -4.59
N ILE A 35 0.44 0.58 -5.30
CA ILE A 35 1.69 -0.16 -5.53
C ILE A 35 1.88 -0.37 -7.04
N HIS A 36 2.98 0.17 -7.55
CA HIS A 36 3.46 -0.09 -8.92
C HIS A 36 4.76 -0.90 -8.86
N LYS A 37 4.63 -2.23 -8.98
CA LYS A 37 5.75 -3.19 -8.89
C LYS A 37 6.55 -3.05 -7.59
N THR A 38 7.65 -2.28 -7.63
CA THR A 38 8.60 -2.07 -6.53
C THR A 38 8.45 -0.69 -5.89
N ILE A 39 7.53 0.14 -6.38
CA ILE A 39 7.26 1.48 -5.89
C ILE A 39 5.92 1.51 -5.18
N GLU A 40 5.91 2.17 -4.02
CA GLU A 40 4.70 2.50 -3.28
C GLU A 40 4.39 3.99 -3.45
N ILE A 41 3.13 4.31 -3.74
CA ILE A 41 2.59 5.67 -3.66
C ILE A 41 1.97 5.82 -2.28
N ARG A 42 2.36 6.85 -1.53
CA ARG A 42 2.00 7.01 -0.12
C ARG A 42 1.49 8.42 0.16
N LYS A 43 0.42 8.54 0.95
CA LYS A 43 -0.09 9.81 1.47
C LYS A 43 0.48 10.02 2.85
N TYR A 44 1.42 10.95 2.99
CA TYR A 44 1.89 11.35 4.30
C TYR A 44 0.93 12.36 4.89
N LYS A 45 0.56 12.16 6.15
CA LYS A 45 -0.13 13.19 6.92
C LYS A 45 0.81 14.38 7.13
N LYS A 46 0.27 15.44 7.69
CA LYS A 46 1.05 16.57 8.18
C LYS A 46 2.06 16.10 9.23
N LEU A 47 3.33 16.46 9.07
CA LEU A 47 4.42 16.00 9.94
C LEU A 47 5.25 17.17 10.45
N ILE A 48 5.74 17.07 11.67
CA ILE A 48 6.67 18.04 12.26
C ILE A 48 8.06 17.45 12.26
N TYR A 49 9.03 18.26 11.86
CA TYR A 49 10.43 17.89 11.79
C TYR A 49 11.25 18.72 12.74
N ALA A 50 12.18 18.05 13.42
CA ALA A 50 13.40 18.68 13.92
C ALA A 50 14.53 18.38 12.94
N SER A 51 15.25 19.40 12.47
CA SER A 51 16.25 19.22 11.43
C SER A 51 17.50 20.04 11.60
N TYR A 52 18.55 19.62 10.89
CA TYR A 52 19.82 20.32 10.81
C TYR A 52 20.38 20.21 9.38
N THR A 53 20.73 21.35 8.80
CA THR A 53 21.45 21.41 7.53
C THR A 53 22.96 21.49 7.81
N PRO A 54 23.77 20.52 7.37
CA PRO A 54 25.19 20.51 7.65
C PRO A 54 25.98 21.50 6.80
N ASP A 55 27.10 21.98 7.36
CA ASP A 55 28.09 22.77 6.62
C ASP A 55 28.87 21.87 5.62
N ASN A 56 29.10 20.60 5.97
CA ASN A 56 29.67 19.56 5.10
C ASN A 56 28.64 18.45 4.81
N LYS A 57 28.26 18.31 3.53
CA LYS A 57 27.26 17.34 3.05
C LYS A 57 27.62 15.86 3.30
N GLU A 58 28.90 15.55 3.49
CA GLU A 58 29.37 14.18 3.74
C GLU A 58 29.32 13.80 5.22
N ASP A 59 29.20 14.76 6.13
CA ASP A 59 29.23 14.52 7.58
C ASP A 59 27.84 14.18 8.16
N ARG A 60 27.37 12.98 7.78
CA ARG A 60 26.08 12.44 8.25
C ARG A 60 26.09 12.14 9.75
N ASN A 61 27.24 11.77 10.30
CA ASN A 61 27.35 11.42 11.71
C ASN A 61 27.17 12.64 12.62
N ASN A 62 27.85 13.75 12.31
CA ASN A 62 27.67 14.99 13.06
C ASN A 62 26.25 15.54 12.89
N SER A 63 25.69 15.44 11.68
CA SER A 63 24.29 15.84 11.43
C SER A 63 23.31 15.05 12.31
N PHE A 64 23.50 13.73 12.38
CA PHE A 64 22.68 12.85 13.23
C PHE A 64 22.84 13.21 14.69
N GLN A 65 24.07 13.33 15.19
CA GLN A 65 24.34 13.69 16.57
C GLN A 65 23.76 15.05 16.95
N THR A 66 23.78 16.01 16.03
CA THR A 66 23.23 17.35 16.25
C THR A 66 21.72 17.30 16.53
N VAL A 67 20.95 16.62 15.68
CA VAL A 67 19.50 16.47 15.89
C VAL A 67 19.20 15.51 17.05
N ALA A 68 20.00 14.45 17.22
CA ALA A 68 19.86 13.50 18.32
C ALA A 68 20.06 14.16 19.70
N ASN A 69 21.02 15.07 19.83
CA ASN A 69 21.25 15.79 21.08
C ASN A 69 20.03 16.62 21.48
N PHE A 70 19.31 17.21 20.51
CA PHE A 70 18.07 17.93 20.79
C PHE A 70 17.00 17.02 21.40
N ILE A 71 16.73 15.87 20.80
CA ILE A 71 15.73 14.93 21.33
C ILE A 71 16.18 14.27 22.64
N PHE A 72 17.48 14.24 22.94
CA PHE A 72 18.01 13.69 24.20
C PHE A 72 18.12 14.71 25.35
N GLY A 73 17.49 15.87 25.22
CA GLY A 73 17.37 16.85 26.29
C GLY A 73 18.17 18.13 26.10
N ASN A 74 18.87 18.32 24.98
CA ASN A 74 19.50 19.61 24.66
C ASN A 74 18.49 20.59 24.05
N ASN A 75 17.46 20.88 24.82
CA ASN A 75 16.37 21.80 24.50
C ASN A 75 15.98 22.61 25.74
N SER A 76 15.10 23.58 25.58
CA SER A 76 14.75 24.56 26.62
C SER A 76 14.14 23.96 27.89
N SER A 77 13.50 22.78 27.80
CA SER A 77 12.87 22.10 28.94
C SER A 77 13.71 20.97 29.53
N GLY A 78 14.83 20.60 28.89
CA GLY A 78 15.60 19.40 29.26
C GLY A 78 14.87 18.09 28.97
N GLU A 79 13.80 18.14 28.19
CA GLU A 79 12.90 17.02 27.94
C GLU A 79 13.51 15.99 26.99
N LYS A 80 13.31 14.70 27.29
CA LYS A 80 13.70 13.61 26.40
C LYS A 80 12.53 13.21 25.51
N ILE A 81 12.69 13.45 24.22
CA ILE A 81 11.71 13.17 23.17
C ILE A 81 11.97 11.76 22.62
N SER A 82 10.90 10.98 22.42
CA SER A 82 10.97 9.66 21.82
C SER A 82 11.53 9.69 20.40
N MET A 83 12.48 8.80 20.09
CA MET A 83 13.04 8.69 18.74
C MET A 83 12.08 7.99 17.79
N THR A 84 11.79 8.61 16.65
CA THR A 84 11.00 8.01 15.57
C THR A 84 11.88 7.36 14.50
N SER A 85 11.30 6.45 13.73
CA SER A 85 11.89 5.94 12.48
C SER A 85 10.95 6.26 11.31
N PRO A 86 11.47 6.62 10.12
CA PRO A 86 12.88 6.70 9.74
C PRO A 86 13.55 8.04 10.10
N VAL A 87 14.89 8.06 10.04
CA VAL A 87 15.67 9.30 9.89
C VAL A 87 15.66 9.70 8.42
N ILE A 88 15.42 10.97 8.14
CA ILE A 88 15.27 11.49 6.77
C ILE A 88 16.48 12.34 6.40
N ILE A 89 16.98 12.16 5.17
CA ILE A 89 18.04 12.98 4.59
C ILE A 89 17.51 13.59 3.29
N LYS A 90 17.37 14.92 3.26
CA LYS A 90 16.83 15.66 2.12
C LYS A 90 17.95 16.05 1.17
N THR A 91 18.12 15.32 0.07
CA THR A 91 19.24 15.56 -0.85
C THR A 91 19.12 16.91 -1.56
N HIS A 92 17.89 17.39 -1.74
CA HIS A 92 17.58 18.68 -2.37
C HIS A 92 17.89 19.90 -1.47
N ASN A 93 17.94 19.73 -0.14
CA ASN A 93 18.22 20.81 0.80
C ASN A 93 19.59 20.65 1.47
N ASN A 94 20.64 20.52 0.65
CA ASN A 94 22.02 20.37 1.12
C ASN A 94 22.22 19.21 2.12
N TYR A 95 21.55 18.07 1.90
CA TYR A 95 21.60 16.90 2.79
C TYR A 95 21.14 17.22 4.22
N GLU A 96 20.15 18.09 4.36
CA GLU A 96 19.46 18.32 5.63
C GLU A 96 19.02 16.99 6.24
N MET A 97 19.40 16.80 7.51
CA MET A 97 18.98 15.65 8.29
C MET A 97 17.78 16.03 9.15
N GLY A 98 16.70 15.26 9.02
CA GLY A 98 15.43 15.49 9.70
C GLY A 98 15.00 14.28 10.51
N PHE A 99 14.47 14.55 11.70
CA PHE A 99 13.79 13.58 12.55
C PHE A 99 12.33 13.97 12.60
N ILE A 100 11.44 13.00 12.38
CA ILE A 100 10.01 13.21 12.55
C ILE A 100 9.74 13.32 14.06
N MET A 101 8.90 14.26 14.46
CA MET A 101 8.51 14.42 15.86
C MET A 101 7.34 13.48 16.18
N PRO A 102 7.32 12.87 17.38
CA PRO A 102 6.19 12.06 17.84
C PRO A 102 4.86 12.82 17.77
N GLU A 103 3.75 12.08 17.62
CA GLU A 103 2.43 12.66 17.32
C GLU A 103 1.87 13.51 18.46
N GLU A 104 2.34 13.31 19.70
CA GLU A 104 1.99 14.12 20.86
C GLU A 104 2.53 15.56 20.77
N TYR A 105 3.51 15.81 19.89
CA TYR A 105 4.05 17.15 19.68
C TYR A 105 3.34 17.91 18.56
N ASN A 106 3.17 19.20 18.79
CA ASN A 106 2.70 20.20 17.85
C ASN A 106 3.59 21.45 17.96
N MET A 107 3.42 22.40 17.03
CA MET A 107 4.23 23.63 16.98
C MET A 107 4.14 24.50 18.25
N LYS A 108 3.19 24.27 19.14
CA LYS A 108 3.03 25.04 20.40
C LYS A 108 3.70 24.39 21.60
N ASN A 109 3.82 23.06 21.63
CA ASN A 109 4.34 22.34 22.80
C ASN A 109 5.73 21.73 22.59
N ILE A 110 6.25 21.72 21.36
CA ILE A 110 7.60 21.22 21.09
C ILE A 110 8.65 22.12 21.77
N PRO A 111 9.63 21.56 22.52
CA PRO A 111 10.60 22.37 23.23
C PRO A 111 11.57 23.06 22.25
N ILE A 112 12.05 24.23 22.64
CA ILE A 112 12.91 25.06 21.78
C ILE A 112 14.33 24.46 21.77
N PRO A 113 14.94 24.23 20.59
CA PRO A 113 16.32 23.75 20.54
C PRO A 113 17.31 24.77 21.12
N ASN A 114 18.22 24.33 21.98
CA ASN A 114 19.30 25.19 22.47
C ASN A 114 20.32 25.50 21.36
N ASN A 115 20.48 24.58 20.42
CA ASN A 115 21.29 24.79 19.22
C ASN A 115 20.46 25.55 18.17
N LYS A 116 20.80 26.82 17.95
CA LYS A 116 20.12 27.71 16.97
C LYS A 116 20.21 27.24 15.51
N LYS A 117 21.09 26.29 15.19
CA LYS A 117 21.16 25.69 13.84
C LYS A 117 20.08 24.62 13.62
N ILE A 118 19.41 24.17 14.68
CA ILE A 118 18.30 23.22 14.57
C ILE A 118 17.03 23.99 14.22
N LYS A 119 16.32 23.52 13.19
CA LYS A 119 15.05 24.08 12.75
C LYS A 119 13.92 23.15 13.13
N ILE A 120 12.82 23.73 13.60
CA ILE A 120 11.55 23.04 13.78
C ILE A 120 10.56 23.59 12.76
N TYR A 121 9.94 22.72 11.98
CA TYR A 121 8.92 23.13 11.02
C TYR A 121 7.92 22.02 10.74
N GLU A 122 6.77 22.42 10.20
CA GLU A 122 5.72 21.53 9.76
C GLU A 122 5.77 21.37 8.24
N GLU A 123 5.72 20.13 7.77
CA GLU A 123 5.45 19.82 6.37
C GLU A 123 3.97 19.48 6.19
N PRO A 124 3.31 20.08 5.18
CA PRO A 124 1.92 19.77 4.88
C PRO A 124 1.76 18.32 4.39
N THR A 125 0.52 17.85 4.39
CA THR A 125 0.14 16.59 3.74
C THR A 125 0.71 16.56 2.32
N SER A 126 1.37 15.45 1.98
CA SER A 126 2.01 15.26 0.67
C SER A 126 1.86 13.83 0.19
N ILE A 127 1.84 13.66 -1.13
CA ILE A 127 1.90 12.34 -1.75
C ILE A 127 3.34 12.10 -2.21
N LYS A 128 3.93 11.00 -1.79
CA LYS A 128 5.30 10.63 -2.17
C LYS A 128 5.34 9.25 -2.79
N ALA A 129 6.10 9.10 -3.88
CA ALA A 129 6.46 7.81 -4.42
C ALA A 129 7.74 7.31 -3.74
N THR A 130 7.78 6.02 -3.38
CA THR A 130 8.87 5.45 -2.58
C THR A 130 9.35 4.12 -3.14
N ILE A 131 10.67 3.96 -3.30
CA ILE A 131 11.31 2.69 -3.65
C ILE A 131 12.15 2.17 -2.48
N SER A 132 11.98 0.89 -2.14
CA SER A 132 12.73 0.24 -1.06
C SER A 132 14.02 -0.42 -1.56
N TYR A 133 15.02 -0.48 -0.69
CA TYR A 133 16.25 -1.24 -0.92
C TYR A 133 16.89 -1.74 0.39
N SER A 134 17.71 -2.78 0.26
CA SER A 134 18.43 -3.37 1.39
C SER A 134 19.90 -2.99 1.42
N GLY A 135 20.54 -3.19 2.59
CA GLY A 135 21.96 -2.95 2.79
C GLY A 135 22.29 -1.56 3.35
N TYR A 136 23.57 -1.18 3.27
CA TYR A 136 24.02 0.15 3.68
C TYR A 136 23.73 1.17 2.58
N THR A 137 23.30 2.36 2.99
CA THR A 137 23.10 3.48 2.09
C THR A 137 24.44 4.17 1.80
N ASN A 138 24.70 4.49 0.56
CA ASN A 138 25.85 5.27 0.09
C ASN A 138 25.48 5.95 -1.23
N LYS A 139 26.27 6.94 -1.63
CA LYS A 139 26.02 7.76 -2.82
C LYS A 139 25.71 6.94 -4.09
N LYS A 140 26.46 5.86 -4.34
CA LYS A 140 26.27 5.00 -5.52
C LYS A 140 24.92 4.27 -5.48
N VAL A 141 24.52 3.76 -4.32
CA VAL A 141 23.23 3.08 -4.15
C VAL A 141 22.08 4.09 -4.24
N GLU A 142 22.23 5.25 -3.62
CA GLU A 142 21.27 6.35 -3.65
C GLU A 142 21.02 6.81 -5.09
N GLU A 143 22.06 7.15 -5.86
CA GLU A 143 21.96 7.55 -7.26
C GLU A 143 21.30 6.47 -8.13
N LYS A 144 21.67 5.21 -7.92
CA LYS A 144 21.05 4.08 -8.63
C LYS A 144 19.54 4.01 -8.34
N LYS A 145 19.15 4.10 -7.06
CA LYS A 145 17.74 3.97 -6.65
C LYS A 145 16.91 5.18 -7.02
N ILE A 146 17.47 6.38 -7.00
CA ILE A 146 16.84 7.59 -7.54
C ILE A 146 16.53 7.42 -9.03
N ARG A 147 17.49 6.92 -9.81
CA ARG A 147 17.27 6.67 -11.24
C ARG A 147 16.20 5.60 -11.50
N GLU A 148 16.24 4.48 -10.78
CA GLU A 148 15.20 3.44 -10.87
C GLU A 148 13.80 3.99 -10.55
N LEU A 149 13.69 4.83 -9.52
CA LEU A 149 12.45 5.50 -9.14
C LEU A 149 11.95 6.43 -10.26
N LYS A 150 12.84 7.27 -10.82
CA LYS A 150 12.50 8.17 -11.94
C LYS A 150 11.99 7.41 -13.15
N GLU A 151 12.70 6.38 -13.59
CA GLU A 151 12.35 5.59 -14.78
C GLU A 151 10.96 4.95 -14.66
N GLU A 152 10.60 4.43 -13.48
CA GLU A 152 9.28 3.83 -13.31
C GLU A 152 8.18 4.89 -13.17
N LEU A 153 8.43 6.03 -12.52
CA LEU A 153 7.47 7.14 -12.51
C LEU A 153 7.19 7.68 -13.92
N GLU A 154 8.23 7.81 -14.76
CA GLU A 154 8.09 8.21 -16.16
C GLU A 154 7.29 7.19 -16.98
N LYS A 155 7.51 5.89 -16.79
CA LYS A 155 6.70 4.83 -17.43
C LYS A 155 5.23 4.91 -17.07
N GLN A 156 4.93 5.26 -15.81
CA GLN A 156 3.56 5.44 -15.33
C GLN A 156 3.00 6.83 -15.65
N LYS A 157 3.77 7.70 -16.31
CA LYS A 157 3.40 9.11 -16.59
C LYS A 157 3.07 9.91 -15.33
N ILE A 158 3.64 9.54 -14.18
CA ILE A 158 3.47 10.23 -12.91
C ILE A 158 4.43 11.41 -12.85
N LYS A 159 3.91 12.62 -12.66
CA LYS A 159 4.73 13.82 -12.47
C LYS A 159 5.30 13.83 -11.05
N PHE A 160 6.59 14.10 -10.94
CA PHE A 160 7.31 14.16 -9.67
C PHE A 160 8.16 15.43 -9.56
N GLU A 161 8.39 15.86 -8.33
CA GLU A 161 9.27 16.99 -8.00
C GLU A 161 10.73 16.52 -7.94
N ASN A 162 11.70 17.42 -7.94
CA ASN A 162 13.13 17.03 -7.83
C ASN A 162 13.63 17.05 -6.37
N ASP A 163 12.77 16.66 -5.42
CA ASP A 163 12.94 16.81 -3.98
C ASP A 163 13.27 15.49 -3.26
N PHE A 164 14.15 14.67 -3.84
CA PHE A 164 14.46 13.34 -3.32
C PHE A 164 14.92 13.32 -1.85
N GLU A 165 14.53 12.26 -1.16
CA GLU A 165 14.85 12.01 0.24
C GLU A 165 15.31 10.58 0.44
N ILE A 166 16.22 10.38 1.40
CA ILE A 166 16.69 9.07 1.83
C ILE A 166 16.11 8.78 3.21
N LEU A 167 15.40 7.66 3.34
CA LEU A 167 14.77 7.23 4.57
C LEU A 167 15.56 6.06 5.16
N VAL A 168 16.15 6.27 6.34
CA VAL A 168 17.00 5.28 7.03
C VAL A 168 16.25 4.76 8.26
N TYR A 169 15.85 3.49 8.22
CA TYR A 169 15.01 2.88 9.26
C TYR A 169 15.80 2.16 10.35
N ASN A 170 17.08 1.88 10.11
CA ASN A 170 17.87 1.04 11.00
C ASN A 170 19.07 1.80 11.55
N SER A 171 19.27 1.64 12.86
CA SER A 171 20.46 2.08 13.57
C SER A 171 21.74 1.71 12.80
N PRO A 172 22.77 2.55 12.79
CA PRO A 172 24.02 2.30 12.07
C PRO A 172 24.70 0.97 12.43
N TYR A 173 24.46 0.45 13.64
CA TYR A 173 25.05 -0.80 14.14
C TYR A 173 24.31 -2.08 13.67
N LYS A 174 23.14 -1.98 13.02
CA LYS A 174 22.42 -3.14 12.48
C LYS A 174 23.08 -3.63 11.19
N ILE A 175 23.62 -4.85 11.17
CA ILE A 175 24.38 -5.36 10.02
C ILE A 175 23.48 -6.06 8.98
N PHE A 176 22.53 -6.89 9.42
CA PHE A 176 21.67 -7.69 8.52
C PHE A 176 20.24 -7.14 8.40
N ASN A 177 19.58 -7.42 7.28
CA ASN A 177 18.19 -7.03 6.97
C ASN A 177 17.93 -5.53 7.24
N ARG A 178 18.84 -4.69 6.74
CA ARG A 178 18.67 -3.23 6.73
C ARG A 178 17.64 -2.86 5.67
N LYS A 179 16.67 -2.02 6.03
CA LYS A 179 15.68 -1.41 5.14
C LYS A 179 16.00 0.08 5.03
N ASN A 180 16.13 0.56 3.81
CA ASN A 180 16.14 1.99 3.51
C ASN A 180 15.23 2.24 2.31
N GLU A 181 14.88 3.50 2.11
CA GLU A 181 14.03 3.90 0.99
C GLU A 181 14.55 5.20 0.36
N ILE A 182 14.23 5.39 -0.91
CA ILE A 182 14.27 6.69 -1.58
C ILE A 182 12.84 7.13 -1.81
N SER A 183 12.50 8.36 -1.42
CA SER A 183 11.19 8.95 -1.71
C SER A 183 11.32 10.25 -2.48
N VAL A 184 10.24 10.61 -3.19
CA VAL A 184 10.11 11.86 -3.93
C VAL A 184 8.65 12.32 -3.92
N SER A 185 8.41 13.62 -3.85
CA SER A 185 7.05 14.15 -3.92
C SER A 185 6.49 13.97 -5.33
N VAL A 186 5.22 13.58 -5.41
CA VAL A 186 4.51 13.37 -6.66
C VAL A 186 3.23 14.18 -6.71
N LYS A 187 2.93 14.70 -7.90
CA LYS A 187 1.66 15.36 -8.21
C LYS A 187 0.75 14.33 -8.82
N ILE A 188 0.00 13.65 -7.96
CA ILE A 188 -1.06 12.73 -8.37
C ILE A 188 -2.38 13.42 -8.11
N ASN A 189 -3.20 13.53 -9.15
CA ASN A 189 -4.61 13.86 -8.98
C ASN A 189 -5.27 12.61 -8.37
N GLU A 190 -5.77 12.68 -7.12
CA GLU A 190 -6.41 11.52 -6.48
C GLU A 190 -7.58 10.96 -7.31
N LYS A 191 -8.19 11.77 -8.20
CA LYS A 191 -9.20 11.32 -9.18
C LYS A 191 -8.62 10.48 -10.33
N GLU A 192 -7.38 10.74 -10.72
CA GLU A 192 -6.69 9.98 -11.77
C GLU A 192 -6.14 8.65 -11.27
N MET A 193 -6.12 8.47 -9.96
CA MET A 193 -5.67 7.23 -9.39
C MET A 193 -6.75 6.16 -9.48
N ASN A 194 -6.40 5.14 -10.24
CA ASN A 194 -7.25 4.00 -10.55
C ASN A 194 -7.25 3.06 -9.35
N ASN A 195 -8.31 3.12 -8.55
CA ASN A 195 -8.50 2.19 -7.43
C ASN A 195 -8.79 0.80 -8.01
N LYS A 196 -8.33 -0.25 -7.34
CA LYS A 196 -8.46 -1.62 -7.81
C LYS A 196 -8.99 -2.50 -6.71
N ILE A 197 -9.92 -3.38 -7.07
CA ILE A 197 -10.32 -4.49 -6.23
C ILE A 197 -10.36 -5.76 -7.08
N TYR A 198 -10.01 -6.90 -6.49
CA TYR A 198 -10.00 -8.17 -7.20
C TYR A 198 -11.08 -9.09 -6.66
N LEU A 199 -11.99 -9.50 -7.54
CA LEU A 199 -13.22 -10.21 -7.17
C LEU A 199 -13.31 -11.53 -7.95
N GLY A 200 -13.47 -12.65 -7.26
CA GLY A 200 -13.80 -13.95 -7.85
C GLY A 200 -15.17 -14.40 -7.36
N GLY A 201 -16.08 -14.75 -8.27
CA GLY A 201 -17.48 -15.07 -7.94
C GLY A 201 -18.06 -16.21 -8.77
N GLY A 202 -17.20 -17.08 -9.31
CA GLY A 202 -17.54 -18.06 -10.33
C GLY A 202 -16.76 -17.80 -11.61
N CYS A 203 -17.33 -18.18 -12.76
CA CYS A 203 -16.74 -17.91 -14.06
C CYS A 203 -16.48 -16.40 -14.26
N PHE A 204 -15.23 -16.03 -14.52
CA PHE A 204 -14.84 -14.62 -14.67
C PHE A 204 -15.53 -13.91 -15.84
N TRP A 205 -16.04 -14.62 -16.86
CA TRP A 205 -16.79 -14.02 -17.96
C TRP A 205 -18.13 -13.46 -17.49
N CYS A 206 -18.74 -14.09 -16.47
CA CYS A 206 -19.94 -13.56 -15.85
C CYS A 206 -19.63 -12.29 -15.05
N VAL A 207 -18.57 -12.33 -14.23
CA VAL A 207 -18.16 -11.22 -13.37
C VAL A 207 -17.73 -10.02 -14.20
N GLU A 208 -16.90 -10.24 -15.22
CA GLU A 208 -16.46 -9.23 -16.19
C GLU A 208 -17.65 -8.50 -16.80
N ALA A 209 -18.57 -9.24 -17.40
CA ALA A 209 -19.72 -8.66 -18.09
C ALA A 209 -20.64 -7.86 -17.15
N VAL A 210 -20.75 -8.26 -15.89
CA VAL A 210 -21.54 -7.54 -14.87
C VAL A 210 -20.94 -6.16 -14.59
N PHE A 211 -19.62 -6.05 -14.53
CA PHE A 211 -18.92 -4.81 -14.16
C PHE A 211 -18.57 -3.89 -15.34
N GLU A 212 -18.44 -4.41 -16.57
CA GLU A 212 -18.05 -3.64 -17.78
C GLU A 212 -18.87 -2.36 -18.01
N ASN A 213 -20.15 -2.36 -17.64
CA ASN A 213 -21.07 -1.24 -17.92
C ASN A 213 -21.48 -0.44 -16.68
N VAL A 214 -20.82 -0.69 -15.54
CA VAL A 214 -21.13 -0.02 -14.28
C VAL A 214 -20.54 1.40 -14.29
N ILE A 215 -21.34 2.38 -13.88
CA ILE A 215 -20.93 3.78 -13.76
C ILE A 215 -19.81 3.89 -12.72
N GLY A 216 -18.69 4.49 -13.11
CA GLY A 216 -17.51 4.63 -12.26
C GLY A 216 -16.50 3.50 -12.39
N ILE A 217 -16.84 2.38 -13.04
CA ILE A 217 -15.84 1.38 -13.46
C ILE A 217 -15.12 1.88 -14.71
N LYS A 218 -13.79 1.91 -14.64
CA LYS A 218 -12.90 2.37 -15.72
C LYS A 218 -12.42 1.22 -16.61
N ASN A 219 -12.16 0.07 -16.00
CA ASN A 219 -11.72 -1.13 -16.72
C ASN A 219 -12.00 -2.40 -15.91
N VAL A 220 -12.16 -3.52 -16.60
CA VAL A 220 -12.28 -4.85 -15.99
C VAL A 220 -11.36 -5.81 -16.73
N ARG A 221 -10.55 -6.58 -15.99
CA ARG A 221 -9.64 -7.57 -16.59
C ARG A 221 -9.84 -8.94 -15.95
N SER A 222 -10.08 -9.94 -16.77
CA SER A 222 -10.20 -11.34 -16.35
C SER A 222 -8.82 -11.96 -16.11
N GLY A 223 -8.65 -12.73 -15.05
CA GLY A 223 -7.37 -13.34 -14.70
C GLY A 223 -7.43 -14.32 -13.53
N PHE A 224 -6.28 -14.58 -12.95
CA PHE A 224 -6.06 -15.60 -11.92
C PHE A 224 -5.34 -15.04 -10.70
N SER A 225 -5.81 -15.39 -9.49
CA SER A 225 -5.16 -14.99 -8.22
C SER A 225 -5.42 -16.02 -7.11
N GLY A 226 -4.74 -15.90 -5.96
CA GLY A 226 -4.90 -16.76 -4.78
C GLY A 226 -4.33 -18.18 -4.88
N GLY A 227 -3.59 -18.48 -5.95
CA GLY A 227 -2.89 -19.75 -6.15
C GLY A 227 -1.40 -19.68 -5.84
N LYS A 228 -0.69 -20.79 -6.10
CA LYS A 228 0.73 -20.95 -5.71
C LYS A 228 1.72 -20.77 -6.87
N ILE A 229 1.27 -20.82 -8.11
CA ILE A 229 2.13 -20.86 -9.30
C ILE A 229 2.16 -19.48 -9.95
N LYS A 230 3.35 -19.05 -10.40
CA LYS A 230 3.48 -17.80 -11.14
C LYS A 230 3.14 -18.00 -12.61
N ASN A 231 2.37 -17.08 -13.19
CA ASN A 231 1.96 -17.09 -14.60
C ASN A 231 1.24 -18.39 -15.02
N PRO A 232 0.17 -18.81 -14.32
CA PRO A 232 -0.58 -20.00 -14.70
C PRO A 232 -1.29 -19.80 -16.05
N SER A 233 -1.36 -20.85 -16.85
CA SER A 233 -2.25 -20.90 -18.02
C SER A 233 -3.68 -21.25 -17.63
N TYR A 234 -4.66 -20.85 -18.45
CA TYR A 234 -6.06 -21.21 -18.21
C TYR A 234 -6.25 -22.72 -18.01
N LYS A 235 -5.58 -23.54 -18.85
CA LYS A 235 -5.63 -25.01 -18.79
C LYS A 235 -5.17 -25.57 -17.45
N GLU A 236 -4.16 -24.97 -16.82
CA GLU A 236 -3.67 -25.42 -15.52
C GLU A 236 -4.65 -25.06 -14.39
N VAL A 237 -5.28 -23.88 -14.49
CA VAL A 237 -6.26 -23.39 -13.51
C VAL A 237 -7.53 -24.24 -13.52
N VAL A 238 -8.13 -24.47 -14.69
CA VAL A 238 -9.38 -25.27 -14.79
C VAL A 238 -9.18 -26.74 -14.43
N ARG A 239 -7.94 -27.25 -14.55
CA ARG A 239 -7.58 -28.59 -14.04
C ARG A 239 -7.44 -28.64 -12.51
N GLY A 240 -7.53 -27.50 -11.83
CA GLY A 240 -7.44 -27.41 -10.36
C GLY A 240 -6.02 -27.59 -9.80
N LEU A 241 -4.98 -27.55 -10.63
CA LEU A 241 -3.61 -27.88 -10.23
C LEU A 241 -2.89 -26.72 -9.52
N THR A 242 -3.40 -25.50 -9.65
CA THR A 242 -2.67 -24.28 -9.27
C THR A 242 -3.20 -23.61 -8.01
N ASN A 243 -4.41 -24.00 -7.56
CA ASN A 243 -5.19 -23.36 -6.50
C ASN A 243 -5.58 -21.89 -6.79
N HIS A 244 -5.41 -21.40 -8.03
CA HIS A 244 -5.92 -20.09 -8.41
C HIS A 244 -7.46 -20.08 -8.46
N ALA A 245 -8.05 -18.94 -8.13
CA ALA A 245 -9.40 -18.56 -8.51
C ALA A 245 -9.39 -17.84 -9.85
N GLU A 246 -10.46 -18.01 -10.64
CA GLU A 246 -10.86 -17.04 -11.65
C GLU A 246 -11.31 -15.75 -10.95
N VAL A 247 -10.70 -14.63 -11.33
CA VAL A 247 -10.93 -13.32 -10.71
C VAL A 247 -10.97 -12.23 -11.77
N CYS A 248 -11.70 -11.16 -11.48
CA CYS A 248 -11.65 -9.93 -12.24
C CYS A 248 -10.91 -8.85 -11.43
N GLU A 249 -9.92 -8.20 -12.04
CA GLU A 249 -9.43 -6.91 -11.58
C GLU A 249 -10.43 -5.83 -12.00
N ILE A 250 -11.05 -5.17 -11.02
CA ILE A 250 -11.99 -4.09 -11.24
C ILE A 250 -11.27 -2.77 -10.97
N ILE A 251 -11.04 -1.99 -12.02
CA ILE A 251 -10.46 -0.66 -11.91
C ILE A 251 -11.59 0.37 -11.85
N TYR A 252 -11.63 1.20 -10.81
CA TYR A 252 -12.74 2.12 -10.55
C TYR A 252 -12.32 3.52 -10.08
N ASP A 253 -13.23 4.47 -10.30
CA ASP A 253 -13.17 5.84 -9.80
C ASP A 253 -13.90 5.95 -8.46
N LYS A 254 -13.16 6.05 -7.35
CA LYS A 254 -13.73 6.18 -6.01
C LYS A 254 -14.54 7.46 -5.80
N THR A 255 -14.43 8.44 -6.70
CA THR A 255 -15.24 9.66 -6.64
C THR A 255 -16.61 9.52 -7.29
N ILE A 256 -16.83 8.43 -8.04
CA ILE A 256 -18.08 8.11 -8.72
C ILE A 256 -18.76 6.90 -8.08
N ILE A 257 -17.99 5.87 -7.69
CA ILE A 257 -18.50 4.62 -7.10
C ILE A 257 -17.65 4.21 -5.89
N SER A 258 -18.29 3.91 -4.75
CA SER A 258 -17.59 3.43 -3.55
C SER A 258 -17.30 1.93 -3.60
N LEU A 259 -16.42 1.45 -2.72
CA LEU A 259 -16.14 0.02 -2.59
C LEU A 259 -17.40 -0.76 -2.16
N GLU A 260 -18.21 -0.22 -1.24
CA GLU A 260 -19.46 -0.84 -0.79
C GLU A 260 -20.46 -1.03 -1.94
N ASN A 261 -20.54 -0.07 -2.87
CA ASN A 261 -21.37 -0.22 -4.07
C ASN A 261 -20.86 -1.34 -4.98
N ILE A 262 -19.54 -1.48 -5.11
CA ILE A 262 -18.92 -2.57 -5.88
C ILE A 262 -19.20 -3.92 -5.22
N LEU A 263 -19.09 -4.00 -3.88
CA LEU A 263 -19.43 -5.19 -3.10
C LEU A 263 -20.92 -5.54 -3.24
N GLU A 264 -21.80 -4.55 -3.24
CA GLU A 264 -23.23 -4.76 -3.47
C GLU A 264 -23.51 -5.43 -4.82
N ILE A 265 -22.92 -4.89 -5.90
CA ILE A 265 -23.05 -5.49 -7.23
C ILE A 265 -22.49 -6.91 -7.22
N PHE A 266 -21.33 -7.12 -6.60
CA PHE A 266 -20.70 -8.44 -6.52
C PHE A 266 -21.60 -9.44 -5.81
N PHE A 267 -22.04 -9.16 -4.58
CA PHE A 267 -22.82 -10.09 -3.76
C PHE A 267 -24.25 -10.33 -4.27
N LEU A 268 -24.84 -9.40 -5.03
CA LEU A 268 -26.17 -9.60 -5.62
C LEU A 268 -26.16 -10.29 -6.99
N THR A 269 -24.98 -10.53 -7.59
CA THR A 269 -24.85 -11.13 -8.93
C THR A 269 -24.27 -12.55 -8.94
N HIS A 270 -23.90 -13.08 -7.78
CA HIS A 270 -23.47 -14.47 -7.61
C HIS A 270 -24.01 -15.02 -6.27
N ASP A 271 -24.01 -16.34 -6.07
CA ASP A 271 -24.32 -16.95 -4.78
C ASP A 271 -23.03 -17.08 -3.93
N PRO A 272 -22.85 -16.26 -2.87
CA PRO A 272 -21.68 -16.28 -2.01
C PRO A 272 -21.72 -17.36 -0.92
N THR A 273 -22.80 -18.14 -0.85
CA THR A 273 -23.01 -19.18 0.18
C THR A 273 -22.58 -20.58 -0.29
N THR A 274 -22.21 -20.72 -1.56
CA THR A 274 -21.79 -21.99 -2.15
C THR A 274 -20.28 -22.14 -2.19
N LEU A 275 -19.76 -23.12 -1.44
CA LEU A 275 -18.33 -23.39 -1.36
C LEU A 275 -17.80 -23.99 -2.68
N ASN A 276 -16.77 -23.36 -3.26
CA ASN A 276 -16.05 -23.83 -4.45
C ASN A 276 -16.97 -24.11 -5.65
N ARG A 277 -18.02 -23.31 -5.85
CA ARG A 277 -19.01 -23.50 -6.89
C ARG A 277 -19.70 -22.18 -7.23
N GLN A 278 -20.17 -22.04 -8.46
CA GLN A 278 -21.21 -21.08 -8.82
C GLN A 278 -22.20 -21.70 -9.82
N GLY A 279 -23.44 -21.95 -9.39
CA GLY A 279 -24.41 -22.70 -10.18
C GLY A 279 -23.84 -24.07 -10.59
N ASN A 280 -23.73 -24.32 -11.90
CA ASN A 280 -23.18 -25.56 -12.45
C ASN A 280 -21.64 -25.54 -12.63
N ASP A 281 -20.99 -24.40 -12.39
CA ASP A 281 -19.54 -24.27 -12.47
C ASP A 281 -18.92 -24.74 -11.15
N ILE A 282 -18.34 -25.94 -11.12
CA ILE A 282 -17.86 -26.61 -9.90
C ILE A 282 -16.34 -26.69 -9.90
N GLY A 283 -15.72 -26.16 -8.84
CA GLY A 283 -14.28 -26.23 -8.64
C GLY A 283 -13.76 -25.10 -7.76
N LYS A 284 -12.60 -25.32 -7.13
CA LYS A 284 -11.93 -24.28 -6.31
C LYS A 284 -11.62 -23.00 -7.10
N HIS A 285 -11.46 -23.12 -8.42
CA HIS A 285 -11.24 -21.96 -9.28
C HIS A 285 -12.49 -21.08 -9.44
N TYR A 286 -13.68 -21.57 -9.09
CA TYR A 286 -14.94 -20.83 -9.11
C TYR A 286 -15.40 -20.36 -7.73
N ARG A 287 -14.56 -20.48 -6.69
CA ARG A 287 -14.91 -20.05 -5.33
C ARG A 287 -15.14 -18.54 -5.26
N SER A 288 -16.02 -18.12 -4.35
CA SER A 288 -16.19 -16.71 -4.01
C SER A 288 -14.99 -16.20 -3.19
N ILE A 289 -14.34 -15.13 -3.64
CA ILE A 289 -13.15 -14.55 -3.01
C ILE A 289 -13.04 -13.04 -3.31
N VAL A 290 -12.63 -12.26 -2.32
CA VAL A 290 -12.32 -10.84 -2.43
C VAL A 290 -10.91 -10.60 -1.94
N PHE A 291 -10.07 -9.94 -2.75
CA PHE A 291 -8.73 -9.56 -2.33
C PHE A 291 -8.64 -8.09 -1.93
N TYR A 292 -8.07 -7.83 -0.76
CA TYR A 292 -7.81 -6.47 -0.26
C TYR A 292 -6.33 -6.11 -0.36
N SER A 293 -6.02 -4.86 -0.68
CA SER A 293 -4.68 -4.29 -0.71
C SER A 293 -4.36 -3.52 0.57
N THR A 294 -5.37 -2.94 1.22
CA THR A 294 -5.21 -2.15 2.46
C THR A 294 -6.02 -2.70 3.63
N ASN A 295 -5.64 -2.31 4.85
CA ASN A 295 -6.40 -2.69 6.05
C ASN A 295 -7.79 -2.04 6.07
N GLU A 296 -7.94 -0.86 5.47
CA GLU A 296 -9.23 -0.17 5.35
C GLU A 296 -10.18 -0.96 4.43
N GLU A 297 -9.70 -1.41 3.27
CA GLU A 297 -10.48 -2.30 2.39
C GLU A 297 -10.88 -3.58 3.12
N ASN A 298 -9.95 -4.22 3.85
CA ASN A 298 -10.27 -5.42 4.63
C ASN A 298 -11.41 -5.18 5.63
N GLN A 299 -11.37 -4.04 6.32
CA GLN A 299 -12.41 -3.67 7.28
C GLN A 299 -13.75 -3.45 6.57
N ILE A 300 -13.78 -2.65 5.50
CA ILE A 300 -14.98 -2.39 4.71
C ILE A 300 -15.59 -3.70 4.18
N ILE A 301 -14.78 -4.60 3.64
CA ILE A 301 -15.22 -5.88 3.09
C ILE A 301 -15.81 -6.77 4.19
N SER A 302 -15.13 -6.86 5.34
CA SER A 302 -15.58 -7.68 6.47
C SER A 302 -16.90 -7.16 7.04
N ASP A 303 -16.99 -5.85 7.31
CA ASP A 303 -18.20 -5.21 7.84
C ASP A 303 -19.37 -5.34 6.87
N TYR A 304 -19.10 -5.22 5.56
CA TYR A 304 -20.12 -5.40 4.53
C TYR A 304 -20.66 -6.83 4.53
N ILE A 305 -19.77 -7.84 4.53
CA ILE A 305 -20.15 -9.27 4.57
C ILE A 305 -20.98 -9.58 5.82
N ASP A 306 -20.54 -9.13 7.00
CA ASP A 306 -21.26 -9.36 8.25
C ASP A 306 -22.68 -8.79 8.19
N LYS A 307 -22.82 -7.58 7.63
CA LYS A 307 -24.12 -6.94 7.41
C LYS A 307 -25.02 -7.76 6.47
N ILE A 308 -24.58 -8.06 5.25
CA ILE A 308 -25.43 -8.74 4.26
C ILE A 308 -25.71 -10.20 4.61
N ASN A 309 -24.82 -10.86 5.36
CA ASN A 309 -25.02 -12.21 5.84
C ASN A 309 -26.24 -12.30 6.77
N VAL A 310 -26.55 -11.23 7.50
CA VAL A 310 -27.76 -11.14 8.34
C VAL A 310 -28.97 -10.66 7.53
N GLU A 311 -28.78 -9.67 6.66
CA GLU A 311 -29.89 -8.99 5.98
C GLU A 311 -30.45 -9.76 4.76
N LEU A 312 -29.60 -10.50 4.02
CA LEU A 312 -29.93 -10.95 2.66
C LEU A 312 -29.80 -12.46 2.43
N PHE A 313 -29.07 -13.20 3.26
CA PHE A 313 -28.75 -14.61 3.02
C PHE A 313 -29.23 -15.51 4.16
N GLU A 314 -29.92 -16.60 3.82
CA GLU A 314 -30.31 -17.63 4.80
C GLU A 314 -29.12 -18.50 5.22
N ASN A 315 -28.22 -18.78 4.26
CA ASN A 315 -27.01 -19.55 4.48
C ASN A 315 -25.82 -18.64 4.75
N LYS A 316 -24.87 -19.14 5.53
CA LYS A 316 -23.63 -18.41 5.83
C LYS A 316 -22.84 -18.14 4.54
N ILE A 317 -22.42 -16.89 4.34
CA ILE A 317 -21.48 -16.47 3.32
C ILE A 317 -20.13 -17.17 3.55
N VAL A 318 -19.61 -17.80 2.50
CA VAL A 318 -18.33 -18.54 2.52
C VAL A 318 -17.23 -17.84 1.69
N THR A 319 -17.47 -16.60 1.27
CA THR A 319 -16.51 -15.76 0.54
C THR A 319 -15.20 -15.60 1.31
N GLU A 320 -14.08 -15.91 0.67
CA GLU A 320 -12.75 -15.71 1.24
C GLU A 320 -12.36 -14.22 1.21
N ILE A 321 -11.86 -13.68 2.32
CA ILE A 321 -11.27 -12.33 2.38
C ILE A 321 -9.76 -12.50 2.53
N VAL A 322 -8.99 -12.15 1.49
CA VAL A 322 -7.56 -12.50 1.40
C VAL A 322 -6.73 -11.27 1.07
N LYS A 323 -5.56 -11.13 1.70
CA LYS A 323 -4.63 -10.07 1.31
C LYS A 323 -4.14 -10.29 -0.12
N PHE A 324 -4.23 -9.26 -0.95
CA PHE A 324 -3.73 -9.29 -2.32
C PHE A 324 -2.22 -9.56 -2.36
N ASP A 325 -1.81 -10.42 -3.29
CA ASP A 325 -0.40 -10.78 -3.54
C ASP A 325 -0.03 -10.54 -5.01
N ALA A 326 -0.69 -11.26 -5.93
CA ALA A 326 -0.45 -11.13 -7.35
C ALA A 326 -1.71 -11.38 -8.19
N PHE A 327 -1.76 -10.75 -9.37
CA PHE A 327 -2.77 -10.99 -10.41
C PHE A 327 -2.08 -11.41 -11.70
N TYR A 328 -2.57 -12.49 -12.31
CA TYR A 328 -2.10 -12.99 -13.60
C TYR A 328 -3.23 -12.81 -14.62
N GLU A 329 -3.06 -11.87 -15.54
CA GLU A 329 -4.04 -11.62 -16.60
C GLU A 329 -4.23 -12.88 -17.45
N ALA A 330 -5.49 -13.25 -17.68
CA ALA A 330 -5.83 -14.39 -18.53
C ALA A 330 -5.55 -14.05 -20.00
N GLU A 331 -5.42 -15.08 -20.82
CA GLU A 331 -5.16 -14.95 -22.25
C GLU A 331 -6.20 -14.05 -22.94
N GLY A 332 -5.79 -13.32 -23.99
CA GLY A 332 -6.61 -12.27 -24.60
C GLY A 332 -7.98 -12.71 -25.10
N TYR A 333 -8.18 -14.00 -25.43
CA TYR A 333 -9.47 -14.54 -25.84
C TYR A 333 -10.47 -14.69 -24.67
N HIS A 334 -10.03 -14.54 -23.42
CA HIS A 334 -10.91 -14.49 -22.25
C HIS A 334 -11.37 -13.08 -21.89
N GLN A 335 -10.79 -12.04 -22.48
CA GLN A 335 -11.12 -10.65 -22.16
C GLN A 335 -12.32 -10.17 -23.00
N ASN A 336 -13.22 -9.42 -22.38
CA ASN A 336 -14.48 -8.94 -22.98
C ASN A 336 -15.30 -10.08 -23.61
N TYR A 337 -15.29 -11.26 -22.99
CA TYR A 337 -15.75 -12.49 -23.65
C TYR A 337 -17.21 -12.41 -24.05
N TYR A 338 -18.08 -11.92 -23.16
CA TYR A 338 -19.51 -11.78 -23.43
C TYR A 338 -19.79 -10.79 -24.56
N SER A 339 -19.10 -9.64 -24.55
CA SER A 339 -19.24 -8.60 -25.58
C SER A 339 -18.89 -9.14 -26.97
N LEU A 340 -17.80 -9.91 -27.07
CA LEU A 340 -17.31 -10.47 -28.31
C LEU A 340 -18.05 -11.75 -28.76
N ASN A 341 -18.69 -12.47 -27.83
CA ASN A 341 -19.25 -13.81 -28.09
C ASN A 341 -20.70 -13.96 -27.60
N SER A 342 -21.49 -12.88 -27.60
CA SER A 342 -22.85 -12.86 -27.03
C SER A 342 -23.81 -13.90 -27.64
N SER A 343 -23.54 -14.39 -28.84
CA SER A 343 -24.34 -15.41 -29.53
C SER A 343 -24.12 -16.84 -29.03
N VAL A 344 -23.01 -17.10 -28.32
CA VAL A 344 -22.61 -18.42 -27.82
C VAL A 344 -23.63 -18.96 -26.80
N PRO A 345 -23.94 -20.27 -26.79
CA PRO A 345 -24.96 -20.85 -25.90
C PRO A 345 -24.73 -20.56 -24.41
N TYR A 346 -23.48 -20.60 -23.95
CA TYR A 346 -23.12 -20.25 -22.57
C TYR A 346 -23.47 -18.79 -22.25
N CYS A 347 -23.14 -17.85 -23.14
CA CYS A 347 -23.50 -16.44 -23.00
C CYS A 347 -25.02 -16.25 -22.90
N LYS A 348 -25.79 -16.92 -23.76
CA LYS A 348 -27.27 -16.82 -23.76
C LYS A 348 -27.93 -17.43 -22.55
N SER A 349 -27.40 -18.55 -22.06
CA SER A 349 -28.07 -19.37 -21.03
C SER A 349 -27.61 -19.02 -19.61
N VAL A 350 -26.39 -18.51 -19.45
CA VAL A 350 -25.77 -18.25 -18.14
C VAL A 350 -25.52 -16.75 -17.94
N ILE A 351 -24.84 -16.09 -18.87
CA ILE A 351 -24.42 -14.69 -18.68
C ILE A 351 -25.59 -13.72 -18.86
N LEU A 352 -26.34 -13.82 -19.97
CA LEU A 352 -27.42 -12.90 -20.32
C LEU A 352 -28.53 -12.85 -19.24
N PRO A 353 -29.01 -13.97 -18.66
CA PRO A 353 -29.99 -13.92 -17.57
C PRO A 353 -29.46 -13.20 -16.34
N LYS A 354 -28.20 -13.46 -15.95
CA LYS A 354 -27.53 -12.78 -14.82
C LYS A 354 -27.42 -11.28 -15.08
N LEU A 355 -27.01 -10.88 -16.28
CA LEU A 355 -26.90 -9.46 -16.67
C LEU A 355 -28.26 -8.76 -16.68
N ASN A 356 -29.30 -9.40 -17.20
CA ASN A 356 -30.64 -8.82 -17.22
C ASN A 356 -31.17 -8.63 -15.80
N LYS A 357 -30.96 -9.61 -14.91
CA LYS A 357 -31.29 -9.48 -13.49
C LYS A 357 -30.53 -8.33 -12.84
N ALA A 358 -29.20 -8.28 -13.02
CA ALA A 358 -28.36 -7.21 -12.50
C ALA A 358 -28.82 -5.83 -12.98
N ARG A 359 -28.99 -5.64 -14.30
CA ARG A 359 -29.44 -4.36 -14.86
C ARG A 359 -30.84 -3.95 -14.40
N LYS A 360 -31.72 -4.90 -14.08
CA LYS A 360 -33.05 -4.62 -13.56
C LYS A 360 -33.02 -4.19 -12.09
N GLU A 361 -32.37 -4.97 -11.24
CA GLU A 361 -32.36 -4.80 -9.78
C GLU A 361 -31.37 -3.71 -9.33
N LEU A 362 -30.27 -3.56 -10.07
CA LEU A 362 -29.16 -2.66 -9.77
C LEU A 362 -29.08 -1.50 -10.78
N ASN A 363 -30.22 -1.13 -11.38
CA ASN A 363 -30.29 -0.16 -12.47
C ASN A 363 -29.58 1.18 -12.19
N ARG A 364 -29.51 1.61 -10.92
CA ARG A 364 -28.82 2.84 -10.49
C ARG A 364 -27.32 2.84 -10.75
N PHE A 365 -26.72 1.66 -10.87
CA PHE A 365 -25.29 1.49 -11.14
C PHE A 365 -24.98 1.39 -12.63
N TYR A 366 -25.98 1.24 -13.49
CA TYR A 366 -25.80 1.10 -14.94
C TYR A 366 -26.20 2.38 -15.66
N LYS A 367 -25.49 2.70 -16.76
CA LYS A 367 -25.92 3.77 -17.68
C LYS A 367 -27.28 3.37 -18.27
N LYS A 368 -28.24 4.31 -18.23
CA LYS A 368 -29.55 4.15 -18.87
C LYS A 368 -29.44 4.15 -20.38
#